data_AF-A0A136KXE4-F1
#
_entry.id   AF-A0A136KXE4-F1
#
_cell.length_a   1.000
_cell.length_b   1.000
_cell.length_c   1.000
_cell.angle_alpha   90.00
_cell.angle_beta   90.00
_cell.angle_gamma   90.00
#
_symmetry.space_group_name_H-M   'P 1'
#
loop_
_entity.id
_entity.type
_entity.pdbx_description
1 polymer ?
#
loop_
_entity_poly.entity_id
_entity_poly.type
_entity_poly.pdbx_seq_one_letter_code
_entity_poly.pdbx_strand_id
1 'polypeptide(L)'
;MPILTKLPFQWFYPTGEKQEKRTPKFGWAFQEATFIAGDTHFIKRYAPDRLDGKTILTQTLRKDTIAWFKAAGVERLIATTPVMGGETFATNVMEGVIVALLGKRPEDIAESEILDVLKRLDWKPTVLDLSGDSEQPPEP
;
A
#
# COMPACT_ATOMS: atom_id res chain seq x y z
N MET A 1 2.56 -26.32 13.06
CA MET A 1 1.92 -24.99 12.91
C MET A 1 1.50 -24.46 14.29
N PRO A 2 1.79 -23.20 14.63
CA PRO A 2 1.44 -22.60 15.94
C PRO A 2 -0.08 -22.60 16.19
N ILE A 3 -0.52 -22.70 17.44
CA ILE A 3 -1.96 -22.70 17.80
C ILE A 3 -2.66 -21.41 17.33
N LEU A 4 -1.95 -20.28 17.34
CA LEU A 4 -2.45 -19.00 16.84
C LEU A 4 -2.89 -19.04 15.37
N THR A 5 -2.29 -19.89 14.52
CA THR A 5 -2.67 -19.99 13.10
C THR A 5 -3.96 -20.78 12.89
N LYS A 6 -4.55 -21.34 13.96
CA LYS A 6 -5.85 -22.04 13.92
C LYS A 6 -7.02 -21.17 14.37
N LEU A 7 -6.76 -19.96 14.87
CA LEU A 7 -7.81 -19.04 15.29
C LEU A 7 -8.51 -18.40 14.07
N PRO A 8 -9.80 -18.03 14.20
CA PRO A 8 -10.51 -17.38 13.10
C PRO A 8 -9.80 -16.07 12.70
N PHE A 9 -9.44 -15.96 11.42
CA PHE A 9 -8.77 -14.77 10.87
C PHE A 9 -9.47 -13.46 11.23
N GLN A 10 -10.81 -13.51 11.33
CA GLN A 10 -11.68 -12.38 11.65
C GLN A 10 -11.46 -11.76 13.05
N TRP A 11 -10.76 -12.45 13.96
CA TRP A 11 -10.44 -11.91 15.28
C TRP A 11 -9.25 -10.96 15.27
N PHE A 12 -8.31 -11.15 14.35
CA PHE A 12 -7.11 -10.31 14.22
C PHE A 12 -7.28 -9.26 13.13
N TYR A 13 -8.02 -9.59 12.08
CA TYR A 13 -8.31 -8.69 10.98
C TYR A 13 -9.79 -8.31 10.96
N PRO A 14 -10.14 -7.01 11.00
CA PRO A 14 -11.52 -6.61 10.75
C PRO A 14 -11.91 -7.09 9.35
N THR A 15 -12.99 -7.86 9.23
CA THR A 15 -13.53 -8.36 7.95
C THR A 15 -14.96 -7.88 7.78
N GLY A 16 -15.38 -7.63 6.54
CA GLY A 16 -16.73 -7.12 6.21
C GLY A 16 -16.95 -5.65 6.57
N GLU A 17 -18.20 -5.25 6.84
CA GLU A 17 -18.65 -3.86 7.07
C GLU A 17 -17.88 -3.12 8.18
N LYS A 18 -17.25 -3.85 9.10
CA LYS A 18 -16.42 -3.26 10.15
C LYS A 18 -15.20 -2.53 9.59
N GLN A 19 -14.72 -2.85 8.38
CA GLN A 19 -13.58 -2.17 7.75
C GLN A 19 -13.90 -0.72 7.33
N GLU A 20 -15.15 -0.43 6.97
CA GLU A 20 -15.57 0.88 6.43
C GLU A 20 -15.88 1.91 7.52
N LYS A 21 -16.01 1.49 8.78
CA LYS A 21 -16.34 2.41 9.86
C LYS A 21 -15.12 3.23 10.28
N ARG A 22 -15.10 4.52 9.93
CA ARG A 22 -14.21 5.55 10.49
C ARG A 22 -14.29 5.52 12.02
N THR A 23 -13.15 5.30 12.68
CA THR A 23 -13.04 5.37 14.14
C THR A 23 -11.73 6.09 14.50
N PRO A 24 -11.60 7.40 14.27
CA PRO A 24 -10.34 8.12 14.48
C PRO A 24 -9.74 7.86 15.87
N LYS A 25 -8.44 7.56 15.92
CA LYS A 25 -7.69 7.25 17.14
C LYS A 25 -6.26 7.74 17.03
N PHE A 26 -5.60 7.96 18.17
CA PHE A 26 -4.19 8.36 18.24
C PHE A 26 -3.89 9.63 17.43
N GLY A 27 -4.80 10.62 17.47
CA GLY A 27 -4.66 11.86 16.70
C GLY A 27 -3.31 12.57 16.90
N TRP A 28 -2.78 12.53 18.12
CA TRP A 28 -1.44 13.06 18.45
C TRP A 28 -0.34 12.44 17.57
N ALA A 29 -0.36 11.12 17.35
CA ALA A 29 0.64 10.42 16.56
C ALA A 29 0.54 10.80 15.08
N PHE A 30 -0.68 10.92 14.56
CA PHE A 30 -0.90 11.41 13.20
C PHE A 30 -0.43 12.86 13.04
N GLN A 31 -0.62 13.70 14.06
CA GLN A 31 -0.27 15.11 14.03
C GLN A 31 1.25 15.31 13.98
N GLU A 32 1.99 14.60 14.85
CA GLU A 32 3.46 14.63 14.92
C GLU A 32 4.14 13.99 13.70
N ALA A 33 3.50 13.00 13.07
CA ALA A 33 4.10 12.27 11.96
C ALA A 33 4.18 13.10 10.66
N THR A 34 5.37 13.19 10.08
CA THR A 34 5.59 13.61 8.68
C THR A 34 5.31 12.47 7.69
N PHE A 35 5.68 11.25 8.08
CA PHE A 35 5.49 10.02 7.29
C PHE A 35 4.56 9.06 8.03
N ILE A 36 3.55 8.54 7.34
CA ILE A 36 2.65 7.52 7.87
C ILE A 36 2.81 6.26 7.01
N ALA A 37 3.32 5.20 7.60
CA ALA A 37 3.50 3.91 6.92
C ALA A 37 2.50 2.88 7.47
N GLY A 38 1.78 2.20 6.59
CA GLY A 38 0.86 1.15 7.02
C GLY A 38 -0.16 0.73 5.98
N ASP A 39 -1.06 -0.14 6.40
CA ASP A 39 -2.17 -0.60 5.57
C ASP A 39 -3.17 0.53 5.32
N THR A 40 -3.62 0.65 4.07
CA THR A 40 -4.55 1.70 3.62
C THR A 40 -5.85 1.71 4.43
N HIS A 41 -6.44 0.56 4.74
CA HIS A 41 -7.70 0.50 5.48
C HIS A 41 -7.49 0.96 6.92
N PHE A 42 -6.38 0.57 7.54
CA PHE A 42 -6.06 1.00 8.90
C PHE A 42 -5.77 2.50 8.99
N ILE A 43 -5.03 3.05 8.01
CA ILE A 43 -4.80 4.50 7.93
C ILE A 43 -6.13 5.23 7.76
N LYS A 44 -6.94 4.85 6.75
CA LYS A 44 -8.27 5.44 6.52
C LYS A 44 -9.18 5.35 7.74
N ARG A 45 -9.12 4.24 8.49
CA ARG A 45 -9.95 4.01 9.68
C ARG A 45 -9.59 4.93 10.85
N TYR A 46 -8.30 5.10 11.12
CA TYR A 46 -7.82 5.75 12.35
C TYR A 46 -7.34 7.19 12.17
N ALA A 47 -7.04 7.62 10.95
CA ALA A 47 -6.59 8.97 10.67
C ALA A 47 -7.62 10.02 11.14
N PRO A 48 -7.19 11.23 11.53
CA PRO A 48 -8.08 12.40 11.58
C PRO A 48 -8.65 12.72 10.19
N ASP A 49 -9.54 13.72 10.09
CA ASP A 49 -10.15 14.09 8.81
C ASP A 49 -9.19 14.81 7.85
N ARG A 50 -8.09 15.36 8.40
CA ARG A 50 -7.05 16.05 7.63
C ARG A 50 -5.67 15.45 7.92
N LEU A 51 -4.91 15.25 6.85
CA LEU A 51 -3.54 14.73 6.82
C LEU A 51 -2.64 15.69 6.01
N ASP A 52 -2.88 17.00 6.18
CA ASP A 52 -2.23 18.07 5.43
C ASP A 52 -0.70 17.97 5.45
N GLY A 53 -0.09 17.98 4.26
CA GLY A 53 1.37 17.97 4.08
C GLY A 53 2.05 16.63 4.42
N LYS A 54 1.28 15.57 4.65
CA LYS A 54 1.85 14.27 5.05
C LYS A 54 2.19 13.41 3.84
N THR A 55 3.21 12.57 4.01
CA THR A 55 3.54 11.50 3.05
C THR A 55 3.03 10.15 3.57
N ILE A 56 2.30 9.42 2.74
CA ILE A 56 1.80 8.07 3.07
C ILE A 56 2.61 7.02 2.33
N LEU A 57 3.09 6.01 3.05
CA LEU A 57 3.68 4.79 2.49
C LEU A 57 2.71 3.62 2.72
N THR A 58 2.24 3.00 1.66
CA THR A 58 1.32 1.86 1.74
C THR A 58 1.61 0.81 0.68
N GLN A 59 0.79 -0.24 0.63
CA GLN A 59 0.96 -1.38 -0.27
C GLN A 59 0.10 -1.27 -1.54
N THR A 60 -1.10 -0.70 -1.43
CA THR A 60 -2.11 -0.76 -2.49
C THR A 60 -2.63 0.64 -2.78
N LEU A 61 -2.57 1.06 -4.04
CA LEU A 61 -3.17 2.28 -4.55
C LEU A 61 -4.24 1.93 -5.57
N ARG A 62 -5.46 2.36 -5.25
CA ARG A 62 -6.63 2.34 -6.13
C ARG A 62 -7.14 3.76 -6.31
N LYS A 63 -7.92 4.00 -7.37
CA LYS A 63 -8.42 5.35 -7.72
C LYS A 63 -9.20 6.01 -6.57
N ASP A 64 -10.06 5.26 -5.90
CA ASP A 64 -10.84 5.70 -4.74
C ASP A 64 -9.95 6.05 -3.54
N THR A 65 -8.87 5.30 -3.34
CA THR A 65 -7.90 5.49 -2.28
C THR A 65 -7.07 6.75 -2.53
N ILE A 66 -6.62 6.97 -3.76
CA ILE A 66 -5.93 8.19 -4.17
C ILE A 66 -6.84 9.40 -3.96
N ALA A 67 -8.10 9.32 -4.41
CA ALA A 67 -9.08 10.41 -4.25
C ALA A 67 -9.33 10.75 -2.77
N TRP A 68 -9.46 9.73 -1.91
CA TRP A 68 -9.63 9.93 -0.47
C TRP A 68 -8.43 10.64 0.16
N PHE A 69 -7.20 10.21 -0.15
CA PHE A 69 -6.00 10.84 0.39
C PHE A 69 -5.81 12.27 -0.14
N LYS A 70 -6.10 12.53 -1.42
CA LYS A 70 -6.11 13.89 -1.98
C LYS A 70 -7.11 14.78 -1.23
N ALA A 71 -8.33 14.29 -0.99
CA ALA A 71 -9.35 15.01 -0.22
C ALA A 71 -8.94 15.26 1.24
N ALA A 72 -8.18 14.35 1.84
CA ALA A 72 -7.63 14.50 3.19
C ALA A 72 -6.44 15.47 3.26
N GLY A 73 -5.91 15.97 2.14
CA GLY A 73 -4.79 16.92 2.10
C GLY A 73 -3.40 16.29 2.14
N VAL A 74 -3.31 14.98 1.91
CA VAL A 74 -2.02 14.28 1.76
C VAL A 74 -1.23 14.89 0.61
N GLU A 75 0.07 15.12 0.83
CA GLU A 75 0.97 15.69 -0.17
C GLU A 75 1.53 14.64 -1.12
N ARG A 76 1.84 13.44 -0.60
CA ARG A 76 2.48 12.38 -1.38
C ARG A 76 2.01 11.00 -0.97
N LEU A 77 1.79 10.13 -1.96
CA LEU A 77 1.56 8.70 -1.78
C LEU A 77 2.73 7.90 -2.35
N ILE A 78 3.15 6.88 -1.62
CA ILE A 78 4.17 5.93 -2.03
C ILE A 78 3.59 4.52 -1.89
N ALA A 79 3.58 3.75 -2.97
CA ALA A 79 3.34 2.32 -2.92
C ALA A 79 4.64 1.55 -3.14
N THR A 80 4.83 0.47 -2.37
CA THR A 80 6.02 -0.39 -2.47
C THR A 80 6.07 -1.21 -3.77
N THR A 81 4.95 -1.32 -4.47
CA THR A 81 4.79 -2.11 -5.70
C THR A 81 4.50 -1.20 -6.91
N PRO A 82 4.93 -1.60 -8.13
CA PRO A 82 4.67 -0.84 -9.34
C PRO A 82 3.19 -0.89 -9.73
N VAL A 83 2.75 0.09 -10.51
CA VAL A 83 1.41 0.10 -11.11
C VAL A 83 1.33 -0.96 -12.20
N MET A 84 0.32 -1.83 -12.12
CA MET A 84 -0.03 -2.82 -13.13
C MET A 84 -1.51 -2.67 -13.48
N GLY A 85 -1.82 -2.35 -14.74
CA GLY A 85 -3.22 -2.17 -15.17
C GLY A 85 -3.94 -0.98 -14.51
N GLY A 86 -3.20 0.02 -14.01
CA GLY A 86 -3.76 1.22 -13.38
C GLY A 86 -3.96 1.11 -11.86
N GLU A 87 -3.57 0.01 -11.23
CA GLU A 87 -3.60 -0.19 -9.78
C GLU A 87 -2.26 -0.77 -9.29
N THR A 88 -1.99 -0.70 -7.98
CA THR A 88 -0.91 -1.49 -7.39
C THR A 88 -1.47 -2.70 -6.65
N PHE A 89 -0.75 -3.82 -6.70
CA PHE A 89 -1.12 -5.04 -6.00
C PHE A 89 -0.29 -5.21 -4.74
N ALA A 90 -0.88 -5.86 -3.73
CA ALA A 90 -0.19 -6.14 -2.47
C ALA A 90 1.00 -7.09 -2.69
N THR A 91 1.98 -7.01 -1.77
CA THR A 91 3.24 -7.75 -1.88
C THR A 91 3.05 -9.26 -2.08
N ASN A 92 2.08 -9.88 -1.40
CA ASN A 92 1.80 -11.31 -1.52
C ASN A 92 1.40 -11.74 -2.94
N VAL A 93 0.63 -10.92 -3.65
CA VAL A 93 0.25 -11.19 -5.05
C VAL A 93 1.49 -11.12 -5.92
N MET A 94 2.32 -10.10 -5.68
CA MET A 94 3.54 -9.88 -6.45
C MET A 94 4.61 -10.95 -6.21
N GLU A 95 4.74 -11.44 -4.98
CA GLU A 95 5.55 -12.61 -4.66
C GLU A 95 5.06 -13.84 -5.42
N GLY A 96 3.74 -14.06 -5.48
CA GLY A 96 3.14 -15.13 -6.27
C GLY A 96 3.49 -15.03 -7.77
N VAL A 97 3.49 -13.81 -8.32
CA VAL A 97 3.92 -13.57 -9.71
C VAL A 97 5.39 -13.91 -9.90
N ILE A 98 6.27 -13.50 -8.98
CA ILE A 98 7.71 -13.81 -9.04
C ILE A 98 7.94 -15.33 -8.98
N VAL A 99 7.28 -16.03 -8.06
CA VAL A 99 7.35 -17.50 -7.95
C VAL A 99 6.89 -18.17 -9.24
N ALA A 100 5.77 -17.71 -9.82
CA ALA A 100 5.26 -18.24 -11.09
C ALA A 100 6.22 -18.00 -12.27
N LEU A 101 6.85 -16.83 -12.33
CA LEU A 101 7.85 -16.50 -13.36
C LEU A 101 9.12 -17.33 -13.25
N LEU A 102 9.52 -17.67 -12.03
CA LEU A 102 10.69 -18.52 -11.78
C LEU A 102 10.42 -20.00 -12.07
N GLY A 103 9.15 -20.44 -12.03
CA GLY A 103 8.77 -21.83 -12.27
C GLY A 103 9.32 -22.81 -11.24
N LYS A 104 9.67 -22.31 -10.06
CA LYS A 104 10.27 -23.07 -8.95
C LYS A 104 9.30 -23.18 -7.78
N ARG A 105 9.53 -24.17 -6.92
CA ARG A 105 8.85 -24.21 -5.62
C ARG A 105 9.42 -23.10 -4.73
N PRO A 106 8.62 -22.44 -3.88
CA PRO A 106 9.09 -21.35 -3.02
C PRO A 106 10.35 -21.66 -2.21
N GLU A 107 10.46 -22.88 -1.68
CA GLU A 107 11.60 -23.37 -0.91
C GLU A 107 12.91 -23.53 -1.70
N ASP A 108 12.84 -23.57 -3.03
CA ASP A 108 13.98 -23.74 -3.93
C ASP A 108 14.44 -22.40 -4.56
N ILE A 109 13.82 -21.29 -4.17
CA ILE A 109 14.12 -19.95 -4.70
C ILE A 109 15.12 -19.26 -3.78
N ALA A 110 16.30 -18.92 -4.31
CA ALA A 110 17.25 -18.11 -3.58
C ALA A 110 16.88 -16.61 -3.65
N GLU A 111 17.26 -15.85 -2.61
CA GLU A 111 17.03 -14.40 -2.54
C GLU A 111 17.62 -13.66 -3.76
N SER A 112 18.80 -14.06 -4.23
CA SER A 112 19.43 -13.47 -5.41
C SER A 112 18.55 -13.60 -6.67
N GLU A 113 17.81 -14.70 -6.81
CA GLU A 113 16.93 -14.93 -7.95
C GLU A 113 15.71 -14.01 -7.92
N ILE A 114 15.16 -13.77 -6.73
CA ILE A 114 14.09 -12.78 -6.52
C ILE A 114 14.61 -11.40 -6.92
N LEU A 115 15.79 -11.01 -6.42
CA LEU A 115 16.40 -9.72 -6.73
C LEU A 115 16.67 -9.56 -8.24
N ASP A 116 17.08 -10.62 -8.93
CA ASP A 116 17.31 -10.58 -10.37
C ASP A 116 16.01 -10.46 -11.17
N VAL A 117 14.93 -11.10 -10.73
CA VAL A 117 13.58 -10.87 -11.32
C VAL A 117 13.15 -9.43 -11.08
N LEU A 118 13.27 -8.91 -9.85
CA LEU A 118 12.92 -7.52 -9.54
C LEU A 118 13.70 -6.52 -10.41
N LYS A 119 15.01 -6.72 -10.59
CA LYS A 119 15.83 -5.91 -11.51
C LYS A 119 15.34 -6.00 -12.95
N ARG A 120 15.04 -7.21 -13.44
CA ARG A 120 14.53 -7.42 -14.81
C ARG A 120 13.18 -6.77 -15.06
N LEU A 121 12.35 -6.68 -14.03
CA LEU A 121 11.06 -5.99 -14.06
C LEU A 121 11.19 -4.47 -13.90
N ASP A 122 12.41 -3.93 -13.76
CA ASP A 122 12.66 -2.52 -13.39
C ASP A 122 11.83 -2.09 -12.18
N TRP A 123 11.82 -2.93 -11.14
CA TRP A 123 10.94 -2.75 -10.00
C TRP A 123 11.22 -1.43 -9.29
N LYS A 124 10.22 -0.55 -9.29
CA LYS A 124 10.28 0.76 -8.64
C LYS A 124 9.03 0.96 -7.78
N PRO A 125 9.17 1.64 -6.64
CA PRO A 125 8.00 2.10 -5.91
C PRO A 125 7.20 3.07 -6.78
N THR A 126 5.88 3.02 -6.66
CA THR A 126 5.01 4.03 -7.27
C THR A 126 5.01 5.25 -6.36
N VAL A 127 5.40 6.42 -6.87
CA VAL A 127 5.37 7.68 -6.14
C VAL A 127 4.38 8.62 -6.84
N LEU A 128 3.39 9.10 -6.11
CA LEU A 128 2.40 10.05 -6.59
C LEU A 128 2.48 11.33 -5.75
N ASP A 129 2.79 12.44 -6.39
CA ASP A 129 2.66 13.77 -5.81
C ASP A 129 1.21 14.25 -5.96
N LEU A 130 0.57 14.59 -4.85
CA LEU A 130 -0.82 15.04 -4.78
C LEU A 130 -0.93 16.56 -4.54
N SER A 131 0.17 17.22 -4.20
CA SER A 131 0.25 18.66 -3.90
C SER A 131 0.18 19.58 -5.14
N GLY A 132 0.14 19.02 -6.35
CA GLY A 132 0.04 19.78 -7.59
C GLY A 132 -1.31 19.60 -8.28
N ASP A 133 -2.14 20.66 -8.30
CA ASP A 133 -3.01 20.90 -9.45
C ASP A 133 -2.15 21.63 -10.51
N SER A 134 -1.44 20.85 -11.30
CA SER A 134 -1.02 21.27 -12.64
C SER A 134 -1.28 20.09 -13.56
N GLU A 135 -2.32 20.24 -14.39
CA GLU A 135 -2.44 19.54 -15.67
C GLU A 135 -1.06 19.50 -16.33
N GLN A 136 -0.39 18.36 -16.26
CA GLN A 136 0.78 18.09 -17.07
C GLN A 136 0.23 17.46 -18.36
N PRO A 137 0.27 18.15 -19.51
CA PRO A 137 -0.19 17.56 -20.76
C PRO A 137 0.66 16.32 -21.06
N PRO A 138 0.10 15.29 -21.74
CA PRO A 138 0.86 14.11 -22.10
C PRO A 138 2.09 14.53 -22.92
N GLU A 139 3.27 14.05 -22.51
CA GLU A 139 4.50 14.26 -23.28
C GLU A 139 4.37 13.63 -24.69
N PRO A 140 5.00 14.25 -25.70
CA PRO A 140 4.83 13.91 -27.11
C PRO A 140 5.37 12.53 -27.51
#